data_AF-A0A7J4MGX2-F1
#
_entry.id   AF-A0A7J4MGX2-F1
#
_cell.length_a   1.000
_cell.length_b   1.000
_cell.length_c   1.000
_cell.angle_alpha   90.00
_cell.angle_beta   90.00
_cell.angle_gamma   90.00
#
_symmetry.space_group_name_H-M   'P 1'
#
loop_
_entity.id
_entity.type
_entity.pdbx_description
1 polymer ?
#
loop_
_entity_poly.entity_id
_entity_poly.type
_entity_poly.pdbx_seq_one_letter_code
_entity_poly.pdbx_strand_id
1 'polypeptide(L)'
;MFEKMRDTWTKMVQPLVVRMGDLDPSVLTWTSLAISIVSFYLIAVAELDNEGAMMITGAVALVLIAGVFDALDGALARHQGTAGPYGDFLDHTIDRVVDVGLVVAIGYNSAYVIDP
;
A
#
# COMPACT_ATOMS: atom_id res chain seq x y z
N MET A 1 -3.79 -13.45 19.78
CA MET A 1 -4.74 -12.81 18.83
C MET A 1 -4.06 -12.56 17.48
N PHE A 2 -2.91 -11.88 17.46
CA PHE A 2 -2.12 -11.62 16.25
C PHE A 2 -1.70 -12.86 15.46
N GLU A 3 -1.25 -13.94 16.10
CA GLU A 3 -0.93 -15.20 15.40
C GLU A 3 -2.14 -15.79 14.67
N LYS A 4 -3.33 -15.75 15.28
CA LYS A 4 -4.56 -16.23 14.63
C LYS A 4 -4.93 -15.37 13.43
N MET A 5 -4.75 -14.05 13.51
CA MET A 5 -4.98 -13.15 12.37
C MET A 5 -3.99 -13.42 11.24
N ARG A 6 -2.71 -13.63 11.57
CA ARG A 6 -1.67 -13.97 10.59
C ARG A 6 -1.93 -15.30 9.90
N ASP A 7 -2.38 -16.31 10.62
CA ASP A 7 -2.72 -17.62 10.06
C ASP A 7 -3.95 -17.53 9.15
N THR A 8 -4.99 -16.78 9.55
CA THR A 8 -6.17 -16.54 8.71
C THR A 8 -5.78 -15.78 7.44
N TRP A 9 -4.97 -14.72 7.56
CA TRP A 9 -4.44 -13.97 6.43
C TRP A 9 -3.71 -14.89 5.46
N THR A 10 -2.74 -15.66 5.96
CA THR A 10 -1.93 -16.59 5.16
C THR A 10 -2.80 -17.58 4.39
N LYS A 11 -3.83 -18.15 5.03
CA LYS A 11 -4.77 -19.06 4.36
C LYS A 11 -5.62 -18.38 3.28
N MET A 12 -6.05 -17.14 3.51
CA MET A 12 -6.84 -16.38 2.55
C MET A 12 -6.03 -15.99 1.31
N VAL A 13 -4.76 -15.58 1.49
CA VAL A 13 -3.92 -15.12 0.38
C VAL A 13 -3.21 -16.25 -0.36
N GLN A 14 -3.08 -17.43 0.24
CA GLN A 14 -2.43 -18.60 -0.37
C GLN A 14 -2.88 -18.88 -1.83
N PRO A 15 -4.19 -18.95 -2.18
CA PRO A 15 -4.60 -19.22 -3.57
C PRO A 15 -4.16 -18.12 -4.54
N LEU A 16 -4.03 -16.88 -4.07
CA LEU A 16 -3.55 -15.77 -4.88
C LEU A 16 -2.04 -15.88 -5.09
N VAL A 17 -1.30 -16.14 -4.01
CA VAL A 17 0.16 -16.32 -4.01
C VAL A 17 0.57 -17.49 -4.93
N VAL A 18 -0.13 -18.62 -4.87
CA VAL A 18 0.16 -19.77 -5.75
C VAL A 18 -0.08 -19.43 -7.23
N ARG A 19 -1.07 -18.57 -7.55
CA ARG A 19 -1.32 -18.12 -8.93
C ARG A 19 -0.28 -17.13 -9.45
N MET A 20 0.46 -16.46 -8.56
CA MET A 20 1.53 -15.53 -8.93
C MET A 20 2.80 -16.25 -9.42
N GLY A 21 2.93 -17.55 -9.16
CA GLY A 21 4.02 -18.39 -9.68
C GLY A 21 5.40 -17.86 -9.27
N ASP A 22 6.26 -17.65 -10.26
CA ASP A 22 7.66 -17.22 -10.10
C ASP A 22 7.83 -15.68 -10.18
N LEU A 23 6.75 -14.92 -9.96
CA LEU A 23 6.83 -13.47 -9.91
C LEU A 23 7.75 -13.01 -8.78
N ASP A 24 8.64 -12.06 -9.06
CA ASP A 24 9.55 -11.48 -8.07
C ASP A 24 8.74 -10.68 -7.03
N PRO A 25 8.83 -10.99 -5.72
CA PRO A 25 8.13 -10.26 -4.67
C PRO A 25 8.34 -8.75 -4.71
N SER A 26 9.52 -8.28 -5.12
CA SER A 26 9.82 -6.84 -5.21
C SER A 26 8.90 -6.10 -6.19
N VAL A 27 8.35 -6.79 -7.21
CA VAL A 27 7.38 -6.20 -8.13
C VAL A 27 6.10 -5.79 -7.38
N LEU A 28 5.66 -6.58 -6.40
CA LEU A 28 4.50 -6.26 -5.58
C LEU A 28 4.77 -5.04 -4.68
N THR A 29 5.97 -4.96 -4.07
CA THR A 29 6.40 -3.80 -3.28
C THR A 29 6.48 -2.52 -4.13
N TRP A 30 7.03 -2.59 -5.34
CA TRP A 30 7.06 -1.44 -6.24
C TRP A 30 5.67 -1.05 -6.75
N THR A 31 4.78 -2.04 -6.92
CA THR A 31 3.39 -1.78 -7.32
C THR A 31 2.61 -1.11 -6.19
N SER A 32 2.81 -1.50 -4.92
CA SER A 32 2.19 -0.85 -3.77
C SER A 32 2.60 0.62 -3.67
N LEU A 33 3.88 0.94 -3.93
CA LEU A 33 4.34 2.32 -4.02
C LEU A 33 3.66 3.09 -5.16
N ALA A 34 3.59 2.52 -6.36
CA ALA A 34 2.97 3.18 -7.51
C ALA A 34 1.50 3.51 -7.26
N ILE A 35 0.74 2.58 -6.66
CA ILE A 35 -0.66 2.79 -6.25
C ILE A 35 -0.74 3.89 -5.19
N SER A 36 0.16 3.87 -4.21
CA SER A 36 0.22 4.89 -3.15
C SER A 36 0.46 6.29 -3.71
N ILE A 37 1.33 6.44 -4.72
CA ILE A 37 1.57 7.74 -5.38
C ILE A 37 0.30 8.30 -6.02
N VAL A 38 -0.52 7.45 -6.65
CA VAL A 38 -1.82 7.87 -7.20
C VAL A 38 -2.75 8.33 -6.08
N SER A 39 -2.76 7.61 -4.94
CA SER A 39 -3.53 8.02 -3.77
C SER A 39 -3.08 9.39 -3.22
N PHE A 40 -1.76 9.61 -3.11
CA PHE A 40 -1.20 10.89 -2.65
C PHE A 40 -1.63 12.04 -3.54
N TYR A 41 -1.61 11.83 -4.86
CA TYR A 41 -2.08 12.83 -5.81
C TYR A 41 -3.56 13.17 -5.58
N LEU A 42 -4.43 12.17 -5.44
CA LEU A 42 -5.86 12.39 -5.17
C LEU A 42 -6.08 13.12 -3.85
N ILE A 43 -5.34 12.78 -2.80
CA ILE A 43 -5.40 13.48 -1.51
C ILE A 43 -4.94 14.92 -1.68
N ALA A 44 -3.86 15.18 -2.41
CA ALA A 44 -3.28 16.52 -2.53
C ALA A 44 -4.17 17.50 -3.29
N VAL A 45 -4.98 17.04 -4.24
CA VAL A 45 -5.82 17.89 -5.11
C VAL A 45 -7.30 17.92 -4.72
N ALA A 46 -7.73 17.13 -3.73
CA ALA A 46 -9.12 17.08 -3.31
C ALA A 46 -9.59 18.43 -2.72
N GLU A 47 -10.72 18.95 -3.21
CA GLU A 47 -11.34 20.18 -2.70
C GLU A 47 -12.44 19.90 -1.67
N LEU A 48 -12.96 20.94 -1.00
CA LEU A 48 -14.06 20.84 -0.02
C LEU A 48 -15.45 20.77 -0.69
N ASP A 49 -15.59 19.88 -1.66
CA ASP A 49 -16.82 19.67 -2.41
C ASP A 49 -17.13 18.18 -2.59
N ASN A 50 -18.20 17.88 -3.34
CA ASN A 50 -18.61 16.50 -3.58
C ASN A 50 -17.58 15.71 -4.41
N GLU A 51 -16.85 16.39 -5.31
CA GLU A 51 -15.84 15.74 -6.14
C GLU A 51 -14.60 15.38 -5.31
N GLY A 52 -14.12 16.31 -4.48
CA GLY A 52 -13.05 16.07 -3.52
C GLY A 52 -13.39 14.98 -2.51
N ALA A 53 -14.63 14.92 -2.02
CA ALA A 53 -15.08 13.81 -1.16
C ALA A 53 -14.96 12.43 -1.87
N MET A 54 -15.29 12.37 -3.17
CA MET A 54 -15.12 11.16 -3.98
C MET A 54 -13.64 10.84 -4.22
N MET A 55 -12.79 11.85 -4.44
CA MET A 55 -11.34 11.69 -4.59
C MET A 55 -10.72 11.12 -3.31
N ILE A 56 -11.06 11.64 -2.13
CA ILE A 56 -10.58 11.11 -0.84
C ILE A 56 -11.05 9.68 -0.63
N THR A 57 -12.31 9.37 -0.94
CA THR A 57 -12.83 8.00 -0.85
C THR A 57 -12.05 7.05 -1.77
N GLY A 58 -11.78 7.47 -3.00
CA GLY A 58 -10.94 6.74 -3.94
C GLY A 58 -9.50 6.57 -3.45
N ALA A 59 -8.92 7.62 -2.88
CA ALA A 59 -7.57 7.60 -2.31
C ALA A 59 -7.44 6.59 -1.16
N VAL A 60 -8.43 6.57 -0.25
CA VAL A 60 -8.49 5.57 0.84
C VAL A 60 -8.58 4.16 0.27
N ALA A 61 -9.42 3.94 -0.74
CA ALA A 61 -9.51 2.63 -1.39
C ALA A 61 -8.17 2.22 -2.02
N LEU A 62 -7.45 3.14 -2.68
CA LEU A 62 -6.14 2.88 -3.25
C LEU A 62 -5.08 2.54 -2.19
N VAL A 63 -5.06 3.24 -1.04
CA VAL A 63 -4.15 2.91 0.07
C VAL A 63 -4.42 1.52 0.62
N LEU A 64 -5.70 1.14 0.78
CA LEU A 64 -6.05 -0.21 1.20
C LEU A 64 -5.60 -1.27 0.19
N ILE A 65 -5.76 -0.99 -1.11
CA ILE A 65 -5.25 -1.88 -2.17
C ILE A 65 -3.72 -1.97 -2.11
N ALA A 66 -3.02 -0.85 -1.98
CA ALA A 66 -1.56 -0.83 -1.85
C ALA A 66 -1.09 -1.69 -0.65
N GLY A 67 -1.74 -1.55 0.51
CA GLY A 67 -1.44 -2.36 1.68
C GLY A 67 -1.72 -3.86 1.51
N VAL A 68 -2.65 -4.23 0.61
CA VAL A 68 -2.82 -5.65 0.23
C VAL A 68 -1.65 -6.14 -0.62
N PHE A 69 -1.16 -5.34 -1.58
CA PHE A 69 -0.02 -5.72 -2.43
C PHE A 69 1.26 -5.88 -1.61
N ASP A 70 1.48 -4.96 -0.68
CA ASP A 70 2.55 -4.99 0.31
C ASP A 70 2.48 -6.28 1.15
N ALA A 71 1.36 -6.55 1.79
CA ALA A 71 1.18 -7.79 2.56
C ALA A 71 1.28 -9.10 1.73
N LEU A 72 1.06 -9.02 0.42
CA LEU A 72 1.22 -10.15 -0.51
C LEU A 72 2.68 -10.40 -0.87
N ASP A 73 3.55 -9.38 -0.90
CA ASP A 73 4.95 -9.54 -1.28
C ASP A 73 5.69 -10.46 -0.29
N GLY A 74 5.49 -10.26 1.01
CA GLY A 74 6.12 -11.05 2.05
C GLY A 74 5.52 -12.45 2.09
N ALA A 75 4.23 -12.58 1.75
CA ALA A 75 3.59 -13.89 1.62
C ALA A 75 4.16 -14.67 0.42
N LEU A 76 4.40 -14.01 -0.71
CA LEU A 76 5.02 -14.59 -1.90
C LEU A 76 6.47 -14.97 -1.65
N ALA A 77 7.26 -14.10 -1.04
CA ALA A 77 8.66 -14.35 -0.70
C ALA A 77 8.81 -15.56 0.26
N ARG A 78 7.92 -15.68 1.25
CA ARG A 78 7.90 -16.85 2.15
C ARG A 78 7.46 -18.12 1.43
N HIS A 79 6.50 -18.02 0.52
CA HIS A 79 6.03 -19.17 -0.25
C HIS A 79 7.10 -19.72 -1.21
N GLN A 80 7.83 -18.82 -1.88
CA GLN A 80 8.92 -19.17 -2.81
C GLN A 80 10.24 -19.52 -2.09
N GLY A 81 10.35 -19.28 -0.78
CA GLY A 81 11.60 -19.46 -0.03
C GLY A 81 12.67 -18.42 -0.36
N THR A 82 12.28 -17.28 -0.94
CA THR A 82 13.17 -16.18 -1.37
C THR A 82 13.23 -15.02 -0.37
N ALA A 83 12.53 -15.14 0.77
CA ALA A 83 12.61 -14.17 1.86
C ALA A 83 14.06 -13.98 2.34
N GLY A 84 14.54 -12.73 2.32
CA GLY A 84 15.92 -12.41 2.66
C GLY A 84 16.14 -10.94 3.03
N PRO A 85 17.36 -10.56 3.45
CA PRO A 85 17.63 -9.24 4.03
C PRO A 85 17.36 -8.06 3.10
N TYR A 86 17.58 -8.23 1.79
CA TYR A 86 17.32 -7.18 0.82
C TYR A 86 15.82 -6.90 0.65
N GLY A 87 15.01 -7.95 0.54
CA GLY A 87 13.56 -7.81 0.46
C GLY A 87 12.97 -7.16 1.71
N ASP A 88 13.44 -7.60 2.88
CA ASP A 88 13.07 -7.01 4.17
C ASP A 88 13.46 -5.53 4.27
N PHE A 89 14.65 -5.17 3.79
CA PHE A 89 15.06 -3.76 3.70
C PHE A 89 14.19 -2.94 2.74
N LEU A 90 13.86 -3.50 1.57
CA LEU A 90 13.04 -2.82 0.55
C LEU A 90 11.63 -2.54 1.09
N ASP A 91 10.97 -3.56 1.63
CA ASP A 91 9.64 -3.51 2.25
C ASP A 91 9.56 -2.37 3.30
N HIS A 92 10.42 -2.45 4.33
CA HIS A 92 10.48 -1.43 5.38
C HIS A 92 10.80 -0.02 4.84
N THR A 93 11.62 0.08 3.80
CA THR A 93 11.96 1.39 3.20
C THR A 93 10.75 1.97 2.47
N ILE A 94 10.07 1.17 1.65
CA ILE A 94 8.88 1.60 0.93
C ILE A 94 7.76 1.99 1.89
N ASP A 95 7.56 1.24 2.97
CA ASP A 95 6.66 1.60 4.07
C ASP A 95 6.92 3.02 4.61
N ARG A 96 8.19 3.35 4.90
CA ARG A 96 8.54 4.70 5.39
C ARG A 96 8.29 5.76 4.32
N VAL A 97 8.56 5.47 3.05
CA VAL A 97 8.28 6.39 1.94
C VAL A 97 6.78 6.64 1.80
N VAL A 98 5.95 5.59 1.94
CA VAL A 98 4.50 5.68 1.86
C VAL A 98 3.94 6.49 3.03
N ASP A 99 4.40 6.23 4.25
CA ASP A 99 4.00 6.97 5.45
C ASP A 99 4.29 8.48 5.31
N VAL A 100 5.52 8.83 4.90
CA VAL A 100 5.91 10.24 4.68
C VAL A 100 5.11 10.85 3.54
N GLY A 101 4.93 10.12 2.43
CA GLY A 101 4.17 10.58 1.28
C GLY A 101 2.72 10.90 1.62
N LEU A 102 2.08 10.08 2.45
CA LEU A 102 0.70 10.29 2.89
C LEU A 102 0.58 11.54 3.79
N VAL A 103 1.51 11.72 4.73
CA VAL A 103 1.56 12.93 5.57
C VAL A 103 1.79 14.19 4.74
N VAL A 104 2.71 14.13 3.77
CA VAL A 104 2.99 15.26 2.86
C VAL A 104 1.78 15.56 1.99
N ALA A 105 1.08 14.57 1.46
CA ALA A 105 -0.11 14.77 0.63
C ALA A 105 -1.24 15.45 1.42
N ILE A 106 -1.50 14.99 2.65
CA ILE A 106 -2.49 15.61 3.54
C ILE A 106 -2.08 17.05 3.87
N GLY A 107 -0.81 17.27 4.24
CA GLY A 107 -0.31 18.59 4.61
C GLY A 107 -0.19 19.58 3.44
N TYR A 108 -0.03 19.09 2.21
CA TYR A 108 0.02 19.91 1.01
C TYR A 108 -1.37 20.31 0.52
N ASN A 109 -2.41 19.51 0.81
CA ASN A 109 -3.76 19.79 0.33
C ASN A 109 -4.18 21.22 0.72
N SER A 110 -4.27 22.07 -0.29
CA SER A 110 -4.49 23.50 -0.12
C SER A 110 -5.88 23.83 0.40
N ALA A 111 -6.87 22.95 0.17
CA ALA A 111 -8.22 23.15 0.66
C ALA A 111 -8.28 23.11 2.20
N TYR A 112 -7.46 22.27 2.85
CA TYR A 112 -7.35 22.24 4.31
C TYR A 112 -6.37 23.27 4.90
N VAL A 113 -5.50 23.87 4.07
CA VAL A 113 -4.44 24.79 4.53
C VAL A 113 -4.82 26.26 4.33
N ILE A 114 -5.53 26.59 3.25
CA ILE A 114 -5.79 27.98 2.84
C ILE A 114 -7.15 28.49 3.33
N ASP A 115 -8.19 27.64 3.35
CA ASP A 115 -9.53 27.94 3.88
C ASP A 115 -9.97 26.86 4.90
N PRO A 116 -9.45 26.87 6.13
CA PRO A 116 -9.72 25.85 7.15
C PRO A 116 -11.14 25.92 7.78
#